data_AF-A0A0D0CFA4-F1
#
_entry.id   AF-A0A0D0CFA4-F1
#
_cell.length_a   1.000
_cell.length_b   1.000
_cell.length_c   1.000
_cell.angle_alpha   90.00
_cell.angle_beta   90.00
_cell.angle_gamma   90.00
#
_symmetry.space_group_name_H-M   'P 1'
#
loop_
_entity.id
_entity.type
_entity.pdbx_description
1 polymer ?
#
loop_
_entity_poly.entity_id
_entity_poly.type
_entity_poly.pdbx_seq_one_letter_code
_entity_poly.pdbx_strand_id
1 'polypeptide(L)'
;NPQLILSYYLSTVEDFRFIPLVTQSDPGTENFGIANAQTKLWQMHNPALAGFVQHQWMRKKKNIMLEIAWSQLRRCFSPGFEALLEQGMQARWYDVDNTLQL
;
A
#
# COMPACT_ATOMS: atom_id res chain seq x y z
N ASN A 1 4.21 12.89 5.73
CA ASN A 1 5.50 12.75 6.46
C ASN A 1 6.15 11.44 6.00
N PRO A 2 7.22 11.49 5.18
CA PRO A 2 7.79 10.30 4.55
C PRO A 2 8.29 9.23 5.54
N GLN A 3 8.76 9.63 6.73
CA GLN A 3 9.24 8.69 7.75
C GLN A 3 8.09 7.90 8.38
N LEU A 4 6.98 8.57 8.67
CA LEU A 4 5.78 7.94 9.21
C LEU A 4 5.17 6.93 8.22
N ILE A 5 5.13 7.29 6.95
CA ILE A 5 4.60 6.41 5.90
C ILE A 5 5.51 5.19 5.71
N LEU A 6 6.83 5.39 5.74
CA LEU A 6 7.78 4.29 5.73
C LEU A 6 7.62 3.37 6.96
N SER A 7 7.40 3.92 8.16
CA SER A 7 7.23 3.07 9.35
C SER A 7 5.99 2.18 9.25
N TYR A 8 4.87 2.70 8.73
CA TYR A 8 3.68 1.89 8.48
C TYR A 8 3.91 0.80 7.42
N TYR A 9 4.66 1.13 6.36
CA TYR A 9 5.01 0.14 5.35
C TYR A 9 5.86 -0.99 5.94
N LEU A 10 6.88 -0.66 6.74
CA LEU A 10 7.75 -1.66 7.37
C LEU A 10 7.00 -2.52 8.39
N SER A 11 6.11 -1.93 9.22
CA SER A 11 5.29 -2.71 10.15
C SER A 11 4.38 -3.67 9.40
N THR A 12 3.76 -3.21 8.30
CA THR A 12 2.92 -4.05 7.42
C THR A 12 3.72 -5.24 6.84
N VAL A 13 4.93 -5.00 6.34
CA VAL A 13 5.81 -6.08 5.84
C VAL A 13 6.19 -7.04 6.96
N GLU A 14 6.40 -6.53 8.18
CA GLU A 14 6.71 -7.35 9.35
C GLU A 14 5.53 -8.22 9.77
N ASP A 15 4.33 -7.63 9.87
CA ASP A 15 3.11 -8.31 10.30
C ASP A 15 2.68 -9.38 9.29
N PHE A 16 2.67 -9.04 8.00
CA PHE A 16 2.25 -9.96 6.95
C PHE A 16 3.35 -10.90 6.47
N ARG A 17 4.63 -10.60 6.74
CA ARG A 17 5.79 -11.35 6.23
C ARG A 17 5.88 -11.40 4.69
N PHE A 18 5.22 -10.47 4.01
CA PHE A 18 5.23 -10.36 2.56
C PHE A 18 5.74 -8.99 2.12
N ILE A 19 6.49 -8.96 1.03
CA ILE A 19 6.96 -7.73 0.39
C ILE A 19 6.32 -7.67 -1.01
N PRO A 20 5.70 -6.54 -1.40
CA PRO A 20 5.20 -6.37 -2.75
C PRO A 20 6.32 -6.55 -3.78
N LEU A 21 6.05 -7.24 -4.89
CA LEU A 21 7.06 -7.46 -5.94
C LEU A 21 7.44 -6.15 -6.67
N VAL A 22 6.45 -5.28 -6.88
CA VAL A 22 6.61 -3.96 -7.51
C VAL A 22 5.73 -2.97 -6.75
N THR A 23 6.25 -1.77 -6.47
CA THR A 23 5.39 -0.64 -6.09
C THR A 23 5.37 0.42 -7.18
N GLN A 24 4.29 1.19 -7.19
CA GLN A 24 4.04 2.27 -8.12
C GLN A 24 3.56 3.49 -7.35
N SER A 25 4.07 4.66 -7.71
CA SER A 25 3.55 5.91 -7.17
C SER A 25 3.82 7.08 -8.10
N ASP A 26 3.06 8.16 -7.94
CA ASP A 26 3.35 9.41 -8.61
C ASP A 26 4.71 9.98 -8.13
N PRO A 27 5.43 10.72 -8.99
CA PRO A 27 6.68 11.34 -8.61
C PRO A 27 6.47 12.29 -7.43
N GLY A 28 7.13 12.04 -6.31
CA GLY A 28 7.02 12.85 -5.10
C GLY A 28 8.01 12.44 -4.04
N THR A 29 8.17 13.29 -3.01
CA THR A 29 9.06 13.02 -1.88
C THR A 29 8.42 12.11 -0.82
N GLU A 30 7.10 12.00 -0.82
CA GLU A 30 6.35 11.27 0.19
C GLU A 30 6.63 9.76 0.18
N ASN A 31 6.59 9.15 -1.01
CA ASN A 31 6.76 7.69 -1.18
C ASN A 31 8.21 7.26 -1.40
N PHE A 32 9.16 8.18 -1.32
CA PHE A 32 10.58 7.91 -1.55
C PHE A 32 11.12 6.89 -0.53
N GLY A 33 10.64 6.95 0.71
CA GLY A 33 10.96 5.99 1.75
C GLY A 33 10.55 4.56 1.37
N ILE A 34 9.31 4.37 0.93
CA ILE A 34 8.78 3.06 0.51
C ILE A 34 9.57 2.52 -0.67
N ALA A 35 9.77 3.35 -1.72
CA ALA A 35 10.50 2.95 -2.92
C ALA A 35 11.92 2.45 -2.60
N ASN A 36 12.63 3.17 -1.73
CA ASN A 36 13.98 2.80 -1.30
C ASN A 36 14.00 1.56 -0.42
N ALA A 37 13.10 1.48 0.56
CA ALA A 37 13.04 0.34 1.48
C ALA A 37 12.73 -0.95 0.74
N GLN A 38 11.72 -0.94 -0.14
CA GLN A 38 11.39 -2.09 -0.97
C GLN A 38 12.56 -2.51 -1.87
N THR A 39 13.17 -1.55 -2.58
CA THR A 39 14.36 -1.81 -3.41
C THR A 39 15.45 -2.49 -2.60
N LYS A 40 15.73 -1.97 -1.40
CA LYS A 40 16.77 -2.53 -0.53
C LYS A 40 16.44 -3.93 -0.05
N LEU A 41 15.21 -4.17 0.41
CA LEU A 41 14.77 -5.48 0.89
C LEU A 41 14.87 -6.53 -0.23
N TRP A 42 14.38 -6.22 -1.44
CA TRP A 42 14.49 -7.15 -2.57
C TRP A 42 15.93 -7.43 -2.97
N GLN A 43 16.81 -6.42 -2.98
CA GLN A 43 18.23 -6.62 -3.25
C GLN A 43 18.94 -7.45 -2.17
N MET A 44 18.50 -7.36 -0.91
CA MET A 44 19.01 -8.21 0.18
C MET A 44 18.61 -9.67 -0.01
N HIS A 45 17.40 -9.94 -0.50
CA HIS A 45 16.91 -11.30 -0.73
C HIS A 45 17.36 -11.89 -2.07
N ASN A 46 17.57 -11.06 -3.09
CA ASN A 46 17.96 -11.49 -4.42
C ASN A 46 19.14 -10.67 -4.96
N PRO A 47 20.37 -11.23 -4.92
CA PRO A 47 21.57 -10.57 -5.42
C PRO A 47 21.49 -10.16 -6.90
N ALA A 48 20.67 -10.84 -7.72
CA ALA A 48 20.51 -10.50 -9.14
C ALA A 48 19.83 -9.13 -9.35
N LEU A 49 19.17 -8.59 -8.32
CA LEU A 49 18.50 -7.29 -8.37
C LEU A 49 19.42 -6.14 -7.94
N ALA A 50 20.67 -6.42 -7.56
CA ALA A 50 21.63 -5.40 -7.13
C ALA A 50 21.81 -4.30 -8.20
N GLY A 51 21.62 -3.05 -7.79
CA GLY A 51 21.73 -1.89 -8.68
C GLY A 51 20.47 -1.57 -9.50
N PHE A 52 19.45 -2.42 -9.48
CA PHE A 52 18.15 -2.14 -10.10
C PHE A 52 17.18 -1.56 -9.07
N VAL A 53 16.29 -0.65 -9.48
CA VAL A 53 15.23 -0.08 -8.64
C VAL A 53 13.94 -0.86 -8.83
N GLN A 54 13.29 -1.28 -7.73
CA GLN A 54 12.07 -2.10 -7.73
C GLN A 54 10.81 -1.23 -7.48
N HIS A 55 10.84 -0.02 -8.03
CA HIS A 55 9.76 0.94 -7.95
C HIS A 55 9.55 1.60 -9.31
N GLN A 56 8.29 1.75 -9.71
CA GLN A 56 7.93 2.45 -10.93
C GLN A 56 7.27 3.79 -10.62
N TRP A 57 7.99 4.87 -10.95
CA TRP A 57 7.43 6.22 -10.90
C TRP A 57 6.43 6.42 -12.04
N MET A 58 5.16 6.59 -11.68
CA MET A 58 4.07 6.81 -12.63
C MET A 58 4.05 8.27 -13.06
N ARG A 59 4.82 8.61 -14.10
CA ARG A 59 4.79 9.96 -14.70
C ARG A 59 3.58 10.08 -15.65
N LYS A 60 2.85 11.20 -15.53
CA LYS A 60 1.73 11.65 -16.40
C LYS A 60 0.56 10.66 -16.54
N LYS A 61 -0.62 11.02 -16.03
CA LYS A 61 -1.94 10.45 -16.36
C LYS A 61 -2.11 8.92 -16.22
N LYS A 62 -1.09 8.17 -15.76
CA LYS A 62 -1.14 6.71 -15.61
C LYS A 62 -1.80 6.25 -14.31
N ASN A 63 -1.96 7.14 -13.34
CA ASN A 63 -2.59 6.85 -12.05
C ASN A 63 -4.03 7.40 -11.93
N ILE A 64 -4.57 8.02 -12.98
CA ILE A 64 -5.85 8.74 -12.93
C ILE A 64 -6.99 7.89 -12.39
N MET A 65 -7.09 6.63 -12.81
CA MET A 65 -8.21 5.77 -12.40
C MET A 65 -8.15 5.44 -10.90
N LEU A 66 -6.97 5.13 -10.38
CA LEU A 66 -6.72 4.89 -8.96
C LEU A 66 -6.94 6.17 -8.15
N GLU A 67 -6.41 7.31 -8.61
CA GLU A 67 -6.63 8.61 -7.96
C GLU A 67 -8.13 8.99 -7.90
N ILE A 68 -8.88 8.76 -8.98
CA ILE A 68 -10.33 8.99 -9.01
C ILE A 68 -11.02 8.06 -8.01
N ALA A 69 -10.70 6.77 -8.00
CA ALA A 69 -11.28 5.80 -7.07
C ALA A 69 -11.03 6.22 -5.60
N TRP A 70 -9.78 6.54 -5.24
CA TRP A 70 -9.44 7.00 -3.89
C TRP A 70 -10.06 8.36 -3.54
N SER A 71 -10.19 9.26 -4.51
CA SER A 71 -10.87 10.54 -4.32
C SER A 71 -12.37 10.34 -4.05
N GLN A 72 -13.03 9.46 -4.81
CA GLN A 72 -14.43 9.13 -4.59
C GLN A 72 -14.64 8.40 -3.28
N LEU A 73 -13.79 7.43 -2.95
CA LEU A 73 -13.84 6.75 -1.65
C LEU A 73 -13.81 7.77 -0.52
N ARG A 74 -12.82 8.67 -0.47
CA ARG A 74 -12.73 9.69 0.58
C ARG A 74 -13.92 10.64 0.65
N ARG A 75 -14.53 10.96 -0.49
CA ARG A 75 -15.71 11.86 -0.55
C ARG A 75 -17.00 11.15 -0.15
N CYS A 76 -17.13 9.87 -0.50
CA CYS A 76 -18.31 9.06 -0.25
C CYS A 76 -18.22 8.26 1.05
N PHE A 77 -17.08 8.27 1.74
CA PHE A 77 -16.92 7.71 3.08
C PHE A 77 -17.68 8.59 4.09
N SER A 78 -19.00 8.47 4.07
CA SER A 78 -19.89 9.19 4.97
C SER A 78 -19.91 8.51 6.34
N PRO A 79 -20.14 9.28 7.43
CA PRO A 79 -20.43 8.71 8.74
C PRO A 79 -21.55 7.67 8.63
N GLY A 80 -21.29 6.45 9.13
CA GLY A 80 -22.21 5.29 9.00
C GLY A 80 -21.61 4.09 8.27
N PHE A 81 -20.64 4.29 7.36
CA PHE A 81 -19.87 3.18 6.80
C PHE A 81 -19.13 2.40 7.88
N GLU A 82 -18.56 3.09 8.87
CA GLU A 82 -17.90 2.49 10.04
C GLU A 82 -18.86 1.58 10.83
N ALA A 83 -20.12 2.00 11.02
CA ALA A 83 -21.12 1.20 11.73
C ALA A 83 -21.53 -0.05 10.94
N LEU A 84 -21.58 0.04 9.61
CA LEU A 84 -21.93 -1.07 8.74
C LEU A 84 -20.77 -2.07 8.63
N LEU A 85 -19.53 -1.58 8.64
CA LEU A 85 -18.33 -2.40 8.75
C LEU A 85 -18.28 -3.10 10.11
N GLU A 86 -18.46 -2.38 11.22
CA GLU A 86 -18.51 -2.94 12.57
C GLU A 86 -19.60 -4.02 12.69
N GLN A 87 -20.80 -3.75 12.17
CA GLN A 87 -21.89 -4.73 12.12
C GLN A 87 -21.49 -5.97 11.32
N GLY A 88 -20.84 -5.80 10.17
CA GLY A 88 -20.37 -6.92 9.34
C GLY A 88 -19.30 -7.76 10.03
N MET A 89 -18.43 -7.13 10.83
CA MET A 89 -17.45 -7.83 11.68
C MET A 89 -18.16 -8.64 12.78
N GLN A 90 -19.10 -8.01 13.50
CA GLN A 90 -19.88 -8.68 14.55
C GLN A 90 -20.71 -9.85 14.00
N ALA A 91 -21.30 -9.66 12.82
CA ALA A 91 -22.09 -10.67 12.12
C ALA A 91 -21.24 -11.71 11.36
N ARG A 92 -19.90 -11.59 11.41
CA ARG A 92 -18.93 -12.45 10.71
C ARG A 92 -19.16 -12.55 9.20
N TRP A 93 -19.60 -11.47 8.57
CA TRP A 93 -19.75 -11.38 7.11
C TRP A 93 -18.42 -11.39 6.39
N TYR A 94 -17.38 -10.90 7.06
CA TYR A 94 -16.00 -10.95 6.60
C TYR A 94 -15.09 -11.14 7.82
N ASP A 95 -13.92 -11.71 7.56
CA ASP A 95 -12.90 -11.94 8.56
C ASP A 95 -11.80 -10.89 8.38
N VAL A 96 -11.66 -10.00 9.37
CA VAL A 96 -10.67 -8.92 9.37
C VAL A 96 -9.24 -9.44 9.43
N ASP A 97 -9.03 -10.67 9.91
CA ASP A 97 -7.72 -11.31 9.96
C ASP A 97 -7.43 -12.12 8.67
N ASN A 98 -8.42 -12.27 7.79
CA ASN A 98 -8.28 -12.98 6.53
C ASN A 98 -7.93 -12.03 5.38
N THR A 99 -6.66 -11.70 5.28
CA THR A 99 -6.10 -10.82 4.22
C THR A 99 -6.05 -11.44 2.82
N LEU A 100 -6.63 -12.63 2.63
CA LEU A 100 -6.55 -13.42 1.40
C LEU A 100 -7.90 -13.63 0.69
N GLN A 101 -9.01 -13.11 1.21
CA GLN A 101 -10.27 -13.13 0.47
C GLN A 101 -10.27 -12.04 -0.63
N LEU A 102 -10.22 -12.53 -1.88
CA LEU A 102 -10.35 -11.79 -3.15
C LEU A 102 -11.75 -11.18 -3.33
#